data_AF-A0A4Q5QJK0-F1
#
_entry.id   AF-A0A4Q5QJK0-F1
#
_cell.length_a   1.000
_cell.length_b   1.000
_cell.length_c   1.000
_cell.angle_alpha   90.00
_cell.angle_beta   90.00
_cell.angle_gamma   90.00
#
_symmetry.space_group_name_H-M   'P 1'
#
loop_
_entity.id
_entity.type
_entity.pdbx_description
1 polymer ?
#
loop_
_entity_poly.entity_id
_entity_poly.type
_entity_poly.pdbx_seq_one_letter_code
_entity_poly.pdbx_strand_id
1 'polypeptide(L)'
;MTFLFNPTLLRNLTLGAALAFSAGGCTQEPPGPAVADSGTTGGGTSSAATNADPKAFSAYTELMWSDEFDGSSLDLSKWGYEVKDVWFNNELQATTNRRDNVTVTGGNLNLIAKQESYNTR
;
A
#
# COMPACT_ATOMS: atom_id res chain seq x y z
N MET A 1 12.17 -41.99 22.13
CA MET A 1 11.16 -40.93 22.01
C MET A 1 9.86 -41.56 21.55
N THR A 2 8.84 -41.54 22.41
CA THR A 2 7.52 -42.15 22.20
C THR A 2 6.69 -41.25 21.27
N PHE A 3 6.23 -41.80 20.15
CA PHE A 3 5.23 -41.17 19.30
C PHE A 3 3.86 -41.38 19.93
N LEU A 4 3.24 -40.31 20.43
CA LEU A 4 1.84 -40.33 20.82
C LEU A 4 1.00 -39.84 19.64
N PHE A 5 0.54 -40.80 18.83
CA PHE A 5 -0.68 -40.65 18.05
C PHE A 5 -1.85 -40.50 19.02
N ASN A 6 -2.61 -39.41 18.92
CA ASN A 6 -3.85 -39.24 19.68
C ASN A 6 -5.06 -39.50 18.76
N PRO A 7 -5.83 -40.59 18.96
CA PRO A 7 -7.04 -40.86 18.23
C PRO A 7 -8.25 -40.39 19.04
N THR A 8 -9.11 -39.54 18.49
CA THR A 8 -10.50 -39.44 18.95
C THR A 8 -11.35 -38.74 17.90
N LEU A 9 -11.97 -39.56 17.06
CA LEU A 9 -13.12 -39.20 16.25
C LEU A 9 -14.39 -39.25 17.11
N LEU A 10 -15.32 -38.34 16.78
CA LEU A 10 -16.79 -38.37 16.97
C LEU A 10 -17.44 -37.87 18.29
N ARG A 11 -18.51 -37.09 18.04
CA ARG A 11 -19.62 -36.62 18.90
C ARG A 11 -19.33 -35.32 19.68
N ASN A 12 -20.10 -34.23 19.55
CA ASN A 12 -21.56 -34.12 19.56
C ASN A 12 -22.08 -32.99 18.66
N LEU A 13 -23.18 -33.29 17.94
CA LEU A 13 -24.08 -32.34 17.30
C LEU A 13 -25.16 -31.96 18.33
N THR A 14 -25.23 -30.70 18.78
CA THR A 14 -26.51 -30.06 19.17
C THR A 14 -26.37 -28.56 19.45
N LEU A 15 -27.35 -27.84 18.91
CA LEU A 15 -27.98 -26.60 19.38
C LEU A 15 -27.17 -25.29 19.43
N GLY A 16 -27.27 -24.55 18.31
CA GLY A 16 -28.08 -23.33 18.29
C GLY A 16 -27.63 -22.17 19.18
N ALA A 17 -26.85 -21.26 18.60
CA ALA A 17 -26.86 -19.85 18.98
C ALA A 17 -27.15 -19.04 17.71
N ALA A 18 -28.39 -18.55 17.57
CA ALA A 18 -28.70 -17.55 16.56
C ALA A 18 -27.98 -16.25 16.94
N LEU A 19 -26.89 -15.93 16.24
CA LEU A 19 -26.35 -14.57 16.29
C LEU A 19 -27.28 -13.66 15.49
N ALA A 20 -28.01 -12.82 16.21
CA ALA A 20 -28.71 -11.70 15.60
C ALA A 20 -27.65 -10.74 15.03
N PHE A 21 -27.51 -10.73 13.71
CA PHE A 21 -26.72 -9.74 12.99
C PHE A 21 -27.54 -8.44 12.94
N SER A 22 -27.39 -7.59 13.96
CA SER A 22 -27.89 -6.23 13.90
C SER A 22 -27.03 -5.42 12.92
N ALA A 23 -27.42 -5.42 11.64
CA ALA A 23 -26.91 -4.48 10.65
C ALA A 23 -27.48 -3.09 10.96
N GLY A 24 -26.84 -2.40 11.89
CA GLY A 24 -27.21 -1.06 12.35
C GLY A 24 -25.98 -0.30 12.82
N GLY A 25 -24.89 -0.37 12.04
CA GLY A 25 -23.69 0.41 12.26
C GLY A 25 -23.41 1.26 11.04
N CYS A 26 -24.12 2.38 10.89
CA CYS A 26 -23.60 3.47 10.07
C CYS A 26 -22.35 3.96 10.79
N THR A 27 -21.16 3.68 10.26
CA THR A 27 -19.97 4.42 10.67
C THR A 27 -20.18 5.86 10.22
N GLN A 28 -20.63 6.71 11.14
CA GLN A 28 -20.62 8.14 10.90
C GLN A 28 -19.14 8.55 10.86
N GLU A 29 -18.68 9.03 9.71
CA GLU A 29 -17.38 9.67 9.57
C GLU A 29 -17.30 10.78 10.65
N PRO A 30 -16.29 10.77 11.53
CA PRO A 30 -16.09 11.89 12.43
C PRO A 30 -15.96 13.16 11.59
N PRO A 31 -16.61 14.28 11.96
CA PRO A 31 -16.34 15.54 11.30
C PRO A 31 -14.84 15.77 11.31
N GLY A 32 -14.24 15.88 10.12
CA GLY A 32 -12.85 16.27 10.00
C GLY A 32 -12.58 17.54 10.82
N PRO A 33 -11.35 17.77 11.28
CA PRO A 33 -11.03 18.93 12.09
C PRO A 33 -11.59 20.20 11.43
N ALA A 34 -12.43 20.93 12.16
CA ALA A 34 -12.97 22.20 11.70
C ALA A 34 -11.81 23.18 11.56
N VAL A 35 -11.33 23.37 10.34
CA VAL A 35 -10.35 24.42 10.03
C VAL A 35 -11.15 25.71 10.00
N ALA A 36 -11.04 26.51 11.06
CA ALA A 36 -11.66 27.83 11.11
C ALA A 36 -10.97 28.73 10.05
N ASP A 37 -11.71 29.11 9.01
CA ASP A 37 -11.30 30.18 8.11
C ASP A 37 -11.31 31.50 8.88
N SER A 38 -10.16 31.83 9.46
CA SER A 38 -9.92 33.15 10.02
C SER A 38 -9.47 34.05 8.89
N GLY A 39 -10.45 34.57 8.14
CA GLY A 39 -10.22 35.64 7.19
C GLY A 39 -9.47 36.80 7.86
N THR A 40 -8.27 37.10 7.39
CA THR A 40 -7.59 38.37 7.62
C THR A 40 -6.78 38.74 6.39
N THR A 41 -7.21 39.85 5.80
CA THR A 41 -6.62 40.59 4.68
C THR A 41 -5.14 40.94 4.96
N GLY A 42 -4.22 40.41 4.15
CA GLY A 42 -2.82 40.78 4.20
C GLY A 42 -2.09 40.35 2.92
N GLY A 43 -1.78 41.30 2.05
CA GLY A 43 -1.18 41.08 0.75
C GLY A 43 0.22 40.46 0.81
N GLY A 44 0.37 39.36 0.08
CA GLY A 44 1.63 38.69 -0.24
C GLY A 44 1.35 37.59 -1.25
N THR A 45 1.62 37.85 -2.53
CA THR A 45 1.27 36.96 -3.66
C THR A 45 2.24 35.77 -3.74
N SER A 46 2.11 34.83 -2.80
CA SER A 46 2.56 33.45 -3.01
C SER A 46 1.29 32.62 -3.03
N SER A 47 0.80 32.30 -4.22
CA SER A 47 -0.33 31.40 -4.39
C SER A 47 0.07 30.06 -3.80
N ALA A 48 -0.40 29.78 -2.58
CA ALA A 48 -0.49 28.43 -2.08
C ALA A 48 -1.43 27.72 -3.07
N ALA A 49 -0.85 26.92 -3.97
CA ALA A 49 -1.62 26.09 -4.87
C ALA A 49 -2.39 25.11 -3.99
N THR A 50 -3.66 25.42 -3.74
CA THR A 50 -4.61 24.44 -3.23
C THR A 50 -4.69 23.32 -4.28
N ASN A 51 -4.69 22.07 -3.82
CA ASN A 51 -4.89 20.94 -4.73
C ASN A 51 -6.17 21.19 -5.54
N ALA A 52 -6.12 20.94 -6.85
CA ALA A 52 -7.28 21.12 -7.70
C ALA A 52 -8.41 20.19 -7.23
N ASP A 53 -9.65 20.68 -7.29
CA ASP A 53 -10.82 19.83 -7.06
C ASP A 53 -10.81 18.64 -8.03
N PRO A 54 -11.23 17.45 -7.58
CA PRO A 54 -11.34 16.29 -8.46
C PRO A 54 -12.27 16.60 -9.62
N LYS A 55 -11.79 16.35 -10.85
CA LYS A 55 -12.58 16.54 -12.07
C LYS A 55 -13.29 15.23 -12.45
N ALA A 56 -14.32 15.33 -13.28
CA ALA A 56 -14.93 14.15 -13.89
C ALA A 56 -13.89 13.36 -14.71
N PHE A 57 -14.05 12.04 -14.81
CA PHE A 57 -13.11 11.17 -15.55
C PHE A 57 -12.87 11.65 -16.99
N SER A 58 -13.91 12.13 -17.67
CA SER A 58 -13.83 12.67 -19.03
C SER A 58 -12.95 13.92 -19.18
N ALA A 59 -12.59 14.58 -18.08
CA ALA A 59 -11.70 15.74 -18.09
C ALA A 59 -10.22 15.36 -18.13
N TYR A 60 -9.84 14.10 -17.84
CA TYR A 60 -8.45 13.63 -17.89
C TYR A 60 -8.11 13.14 -19.31
N THR A 61 -7.85 14.10 -20.19
CA THR A 61 -7.58 13.83 -21.62
C THR A 61 -6.10 13.91 -21.99
N GLU A 62 -5.26 14.40 -21.08
CA GLU A 62 -3.85 14.64 -21.31
C GLU A 62 -2.99 13.76 -20.39
N LEU A 63 -1.99 13.11 -20.97
CA LEU A 63 -1.03 12.29 -20.24
C LEU A 63 0.00 13.18 -19.54
N MET A 64 -0.03 13.21 -18.20
CA MET A 64 0.87 14.05 -17.41
C MET A 64 2.20 13.37 -17.05
N TRP A 65 2.21 12.04 -16.97
CA TRP A 65 3.39 11.28 -16.59
C TRP A 65 3.27 9.84 -17.08
N SER A 66 4.36 9.29 -17.62
CA SER A 66 4.46 7.87 -17.95
C SER A 66 5.90 7.35 -17.92
N ASP A 67 6.04 6.04 -17.88
CA ASP A 67 7.28 5.33 -18.11
C ASP A 67 6.98 4.01 -18.83
N GLU A 68 7.56 3.84 -20.01
CA GLU A 68 7.36 2.66 -20.86
C GLU A 68 8.43 1.57 -20.61
N PHE A 69 9.44 1.87 -19.78
CA PHE A 69 10.51 0.93 -19.42
C PHE A 69 11.31 0.38 -20.61
N ASP A 70 11.44 1.17 -21.69
CA ASP A 70 12.22 0.82 -22.89
C ASP A 70 13.74 0.94 -22.70
N GLY A 71 14.18 1.50 -21.57
CA GLY A 71 15.60 1.63 -21.22
C GLY A 71 16.26 0.30 -20.82
N SER A 72 17.57 0.33 -20.56
CA SER A 72 18.33 -0.82 -20.03
C SER A 72 18.39 -0.87 -18.49
N SER A 73 17.80 0.11 -17.82
CA SER A 73 17.79 0.27 -16.36
C SER A 73 16.65 1.18 -15.93
N LEU A 74 16.33 1.18 -14.64
CA LEU A 74 15.34 2.08 -14.06
C LEU A 74 15.73 3.55 -14.27
N ASP A 75 14.80 4.38 -14.73
CA ASP A 75 15.00 5.82 -14.86
C ASP A 75 14.94 6.50 -13.49
N LEU A 76 16.11 6.86 -12.95
CA LEU A 76 16.22 7.48 -11.62
C LEU A 76 15.83 8.97 -11.59
N SER A 77 15.52 9.58 -12.72
CA SER A 77 14.87 10.90 -12.75
C SER A 77 13.37 10.81 -12.46
N LYS A 78 12.79 9.61 -12.62
CA LYS A 78 11.37 9.30 -12.42
C LYS A 78 11.12 8.49 -11.14
N TRP A 79 12.00 7.55 -10.83
CA TRP A 79 11.83 6.59 -9.75
C TRP A 79 12.93 6.68 -8.69
N GLY A 80 12.55 6.44 -7.43
CA GLY A 80 13.48 6.30 -6.31
C GLY A 80 13.37 4.90 -5.69
N TYR A 81 14.49 4.39 -5.17
CA TYR A 81 14.49 3.14 -4.40
C TYR A 81 14.19 3.42 -2.93
N GLU A 82 13.34 2.59 -2.33
CA GLU A 82 13.22 2.52 -0.88
C GLU A 82 14.02 1.30 -0.37
N VAL A 83 15.16 1.56 0.25
CA VAL A 83 16.09 0.51 0.70
C VAL A 83 16.02 0.38 2.21
N LYS A 84 15.51 -0.75 2.70
CA LYS A 84 15.30 -1.04 4.12
C LYS A 84 15.41 -2.53 4.41
N ASP A 85 16.06 -2.87 5.52
CA ASP A 85 16.23 -4.25 5.97
C ASP A 85 14.99 -4.79 6.70
N VAL A 86 14.21 -3.91 7.32
CA VAL A 86 13.02 -4.27 8.12
C VAL A 86 11.90 -3.29 7.83
N TRP A 87 10.71 -3.86 7.60
CA TRP A 87 9.47 -3.13 7.37
C TRP A 87 8.50 -3.29 8.53
N PHE A 88 7.44 -2.49 8.51
CA PHE A 88 6.34 -2.62 9.47
C PHE A 88 5.46 -3.83 9.10
N ASN A 89 4.41 -4.11 9.87
CA ASN A 89 3.39 -5.14 9.56
C ASN A 89 3.87 -6.61 9.51
N ASN A 90 4.94 -6.96 10.24
CA ASN A 90 5.52 -8.31 10.27
C ASN A 90 6.02 -8.79 8.89
N GLU A 91 6.37 -7.86 8.03
CA GLU A 91 7.00 -8.11 6.73
C GLU A 91 8.41 -8.68 6.93
N LEU A 92 8.74 -9.74 6.16
CA LEU A 92 9.99 -10.49 6.31
C LEU A 92 11.05 -10.08 5.27
N GLN A 93 10.66 -9.35 4.25
CA GLN A 93 11.56 -8.94 3.19
C GLN A 93 12.43 -7.75 3.58
N ALA A 94 13.65 -7.72 3.04
CA ALA A 94 14.41 -6.49 2.85
C ALA A 94 14.12 -5.95 1.45
N THR A 95 13.94 -4.64 1.31
CA THR A 95 13.90 -3.98 0.00
C THR A 95 15.28 -3.44 -0.32
N THR A 96 15.75 -3.68 -1.55
CA THR A 96 17.09 -3.28 -1.97
C THR A 96 17.07 -2.68 -3.38
N ASN A 97 18.16 -2.02 -3.77
CA ASN A 97 18.39 -1.52 -5.13
C ASN A 97 19.26 -2.48 -5.97
N ARG A 98 19.40 -3.75 -5.55
CA ARG A 98 20.18 -4.76 -6.29
C ARG A 98 19.42 -5.17 -7.54
N ARG A 99 20.18 -5.54 -8.59
CA ARG A 99 19.60 -6.15 -9.80
C ARG A 99 18.86 -7.46 -9.53
N ASP A 100 19.15 -8.12 -8.42
CA ASP A 100 18.41 -9.29 -7.96
C ASP A 100 16.97 -8.96 -7.54
N ASN A 101 16.66 -7.69 -7.23
CA ASN A 101 15.33 -7.25 -6.81
C ASN A 101 14.64 -6.33 -7.82
N VAL A 102 15.40 -5.58 -8.63
CA VAL A 102 14.84 -4.66 -9.63
C VAL A 102 15.63 -4.73 -10.93
N THR A 103 14.94 -5.01 -12.03
CA THR A 103 15.50 -4.90 -13.39
C THR A 103 14.51 -4.24 -14.34
N VAL A 104 15.02 -3.62 -15.40
CA VAL A 104 14.22 -3.21 -16.56
C VAL A 104 14.70 -4.00 -17.76
N THR A 105 13.81 -4.76 -18.39
CA THR A 105 14.15 -5.61 -19.54
C THR A 105 12.90 -5.89 -20.36
N GLY A 106 13.02 -5.78 -21.69
CA GLY A 106 11.95 -6.15 -22.63
C GLY A 106 10.72 -5.23 -22.60
N GLY A 107 10.90 -3.95 -22.24
CA GLY A 107 9.78 -3.01 -22.08
C GLY A 107 9.01 -3.21 -20.77
N ASN A 108 9.62 -3.86 -19.77
CA ASN A 108 9.00 -4.13 -18.48
C ASN A 108 9.92 -3.76 -17.31
N LEU A 109 9.32 -3.22 -16.25
CA LEU A 109 9.89 -3.20 -14.91
C LEU A 109 9.62 -4.54 -14.21
N ASN A 110 10.68 -5.23 -13.83
CA ASN A 110 10.61 -6.47 -13.04
C ASN A 110 10.95 -6.17 -11.59
N LEU A 111 9.97 -6.32 -10.70
CA LEU A 111 10.16 -6.34 -9.25
C LEU A 111 10.22 -7.79 -8.78
N ILE A 112 11.34 -8.17 -8.19
CA ILE A 112 11.70 -9.57 -7.93
C ILE A 112 11.82 -9.77 -6.42
N ALA A 113 10.85 -10.48 -5.85
CA ALA A 113 10.98 -11.06 -4.53
C ALA A 113 11.85 -12.32 -4.64
N LYS A 114 12.96 -12.33 -3.90
CA LYS A 114 13.90 -13.45 -3.87
C LYS A 114 13.93 -14.02 -2.47
N GLN A 115 13.66 -15.32 -2.34
CA GLN A 115 13.90 -16.01 -1.08
C GLN A 115 15.41 -16.17 -0.90
N GLU A 116 15.98 -15.44 0.03
CA GLU A 116 17.40 -15.49 0.34
C GLU A 116 17.65 -15.13 1.79
N SER A 117 18.82 -15.51 2.31
CA SER A 117 19.31 -14.95 3.56
C SER A 117 20.01 -13.62 3.28
N TYR A 118 19.38 -12.52 3.66
CA TYR A 118 19.87 -11.16 3.48
C TYR A 118 20.15 -10.51 4.84
N ASN A 119 21.38 -10.02 5.04
CA ASN A 119 21.83 -9.41 6.30
C ASN A 119 21.41 -10.23 7.55
N THR A 120 21.58 -11.56 7.49
CA THR A 120 21.30 -12.55 8.55
C THR A 120 19.83 -12.91 8.82
N ARG A 121 18.91 -12.60 7.91
CA ARG A 121 17.50 -13.05 7.91
C ARG A 121 17.18 -13.79 6.63
#